data_AF-A0A174JBV6-F1
#
_entry.id   AF-A0A174JBV6-F1
#
_cell.length_a   1.000
_cell.length_b   1.000
_cell.length_c   1.000
_cell.angle_alpha   90.00
_cell.angle_beta   90.00
_cell.angle_gamma   90.00
#
_symmetry.space_group_name_H-M   'P 1'
#
loop_
_entity.id
_entity.type
_entity.pdbx_description
1 polymer ?
#
loop_
_entity_poly.entity_id
_entity_poly.type
_entity_poly.pdbx_seq_one_letter_code
_entity_poly.pdbx_strand_id
1 'polypeptide(L)'
;MLRWKRVEISAGALLLGAALYYLDEQGVLLMAFCACALHELGHWLVIRALGGRVTALRITCVGAEMRLSARCPLGYWQQIAAALAGPAVNLLAARMAAGLGTEGAYCFAGLNLALAAFNLLPAVQLDGGRILWCILALLTSEERAERLLRVLSSALAVGLVLGALLLLWQGRGNLTLLITALWLLVPPAAKPCRGTRMG
;
A
#
# COMPACT_ATOMS: atom_id res chain seq x y z
N MET A 1 11.90 -16.90 -9.34
CA MET A 1 11.55 -16.20 -8.08
C MET A 1 12.67 -16.47 -7.08
N LEU A 2 13.27 -15.44 -6.49
CA LEU A 2 14.26 -15.61 -5.43
C LEU A 2 13.52 -15.72 -4.09
N ARG A 3 13.83 -16.73 -3.29
CA ARG A 3 13.17 -16.98 -2.00
C ARG A 3 14.23 -17.09 -0.91
N TRP A 4 14.25 -16.13 0.00
CA TRP A 4 15.19 -16.07 1.12
C TRP A 4 14.43 -16.07 2.45
N LYS A 5 14.41 -17.22 3.14
CA LYS A 5 13.65 -17.45 4.39
C LYS A 5 12.17 -17.06 4.24
N ARG A 6 11.80 -15.86 4.73
CA ARG A 6 10.44 -15.31 4.71
C ARG A 6 10.24 -14.22 3.66
N VAL A 7 11.27 -13.87 2.88
CA VAL A 7 11.20 -12.84 1.84
C VAL A 7 11.18 -13.51 0.47
N GLU A 8 10.18 -13.20 -0.34
CA GLU A 8 10.07 -13.65 -1.73
C GLU A 8 10.18 -12.45 -2.67
N ILE A 9 11.12 -12.47 -3.61
CA ILE A 9 11.28 -11.39 -4.59
C ILE A 9 10.97 -11.94 -5.99
N SER A 10 10.05 -11.29 -6.69
CA SER A 10 9.72 -11.66 -8.06
C SER A 10 10.85 -11.25 -9.03
N ALA A 11 11.05 -12.02 -10.10
CA ALA A 11 12.06 -11.69 -11.11
C ALA A 11 11.74 -10.34 -11.79
N GLY A 12 10.45 -10.06 -12.02
CA GLY A 12 10.03 -8.78 -12.57
C GLY A 12 10.30 -7.60 -11.63
N ALA A 13 10.23 -7.77 -10.31
CA ALA A 13 10.59 -6.71 -9.36
C ALA A 13 12.08 -6.36 -9.45
N LEU A 14 12.93 -7.37 -9.60
CA LEU A 14 14.37 -7.18 -9.80
C LEU A 14 14.68 -6.48 -11.13
N LEU A 15 14.04 -6.93 -12.22
CA LEU A 15 14.23 -6.33 -13.54
C LEU A 15 13.74 -4.88 -13.60
N LEU A 16 12.54 -4.60 -13.08
CA LEU A 16 12.00 -3.25 -13.01
C LEU A 16 12.86 -2.36 -12.10
N GLY A 17 13.27 -2.88 -10.93
CA GLY A 17 14.16 -2.16 -10.02
C GLY A 17 15.50 -1.82 -10.66
N ALA A 18 16.11 -2.77 -11.39
CA ALA A 18 17.37 -2.52 -12.11
C ALA A 18 17.19 -1.50 -13.23
N ALA A 19 16.09 -1.57 -14.00
CA ALA A 19 15.79 -0.61 -15.04
C ALA A 19 15.57 0.81 -14.48
N LEU A 20 14.78 0.94 -13.41
CA LEU A 20 14.56 2.22 -12.75
C LEU A 20 15.86 2.76 -12.13
N TYR A 21 16.70 1.89 -11.57
CA TYR A 21 17.98 2.29 -10.99
C TYR A 21 18.94 2.82 -12.06
N TYR A 22 18.98 2.17 -13.23
CA TYR A 22 19.77 2.62 -14.36
C TYR A 22 19.33 3.99 -14.88
N LEU A 23 18.05 4.32 -14.77
CA LEU A 23 17.47 5.61 -15.17
C LEU A 23 17.52 6.68 -14.05
N ASP A 24 17.94 6.31 -12.83
CA ASP A 24 17.90 7.19 -11.66
C ASP A 24 19.22 7.95 -11.51
N GLU A 25 19.26 9.19 -12.00
CA GLU A 25 20.42 10.07 -11.82
C GLU A 25 20.46 10.77 -10.46
N GLN A 26 19.33 10.83 -9.74
CA GLN A 26 19.15 11.65 -8.53
C GLN A 26 19.06 10.84 -7.24
N GLY A 27 19.13 9.51 -7.32
CA GLY A 27 18.99 8.61 -6.17
C GLY A 27 17.58 8.52 -5.61
N VAL A 28 16.57 8.95 -6.39
CA VAL A 28 15.15 8.95 -5.99
C VAL A 28 14.62 7.55 -5.76
N LEU A 29 15.12 6.55 -6.51
CA LEU A 29 14.71 5.17 -6.34
C LEU A 29 15.12 4.63 -4.97
N LEU A 30 16.34 4.94 -4.52
CA LEU A 30 16.81 4.53 -3.20
C LEU A 30 15.96 5.16 -2.11
N MET A 31 15.66 6.46 -2.22
CA MET A 31 14.78 7.17 -1.31
C MET A 31 13.37 6.56 -1.28
N ALA A 32 12.80 6.23 -2.44
CA ALA A 32 11.49 5.59 -2.53
C ALA A 32 11.49 4.18 -1.92
N PHE A 33 12.55 3.39 -2.15
CA PHE A 33 12.70 2.08 -1.53
C PHE A 33 12.79 2.19 0.00
N CYS A 34 13.56 3.15 0.51
CA CYS A 34 13.63 3.44 1.95
C CYS A 34 12.25 3.82 2.52
N ALA A 35 11.47 4.67 1.83
CA ALA A 35 10.13 5.03 2.26
C ALA A 35 9.19 3.80 2.30
N CYS A 36 9.21 2.95 1.26
CA CYS A 36 8.45 1.69 1.25
C CYS A 36 8.90 0.74 2.37
N ALA A 37 10.20 0.63 2.63
CA ALA A 37 10.72 -0.21 3.70
C ALA A 37 10.28 0.27 5.09
N LEU A 38 10.29 1.58 5.33
CA LEU A 38 9.77 2.18 6.57
C LEU A 38 8.27 1.91 6.73
N HIS A 39 7.50 2.09 5.67
CA HIS A 39 6.07 1.79 5.63
C HIS A 39 5.77 0.34 6.06
N GLU A 40 6.40 -0.63 5.39
CA GLU A 40 6.23 -2.05 5.70
C GLU A 40 6.73 -2.40 7.10
N LEU A 41 7.81 -1.76 7.56
CA LEU A 41 8.30 -1.93 8.92
C LEU A 41 7.26 -1.46 9.95
N GLY A 42 6.54 -0.37 9.68
CA GLY A 42 5.43 0.09 10.51
C GLY A 42 4.35 -0.98 10.69
N HIS A 43 3.88 -1.56 9.59
CA HIS A 43 2.93 -2.68 9.64
C HIS A 43 3.49 -3.85 10.44
N TRP A 44 4.73 -4.27 10.14
CA TRP A 44 5.36 -5.41 10.79
C TRP A 44 5.46 -5.23 12.32
N LEU A 45 5.92 -4.06 12.78
CA LEU A 45 6.09 -3.75 14.19
C LEU A 45 4.75 -3.83 14.94
N VAL A 46 3.70 -3.20 14.40
CA VAL A 46 2.38 -3.19 15.06
C VAL A 46 1.74 -4.57 15.00
N ILE A 47 1.85 -5.31 13.90
CA ILE A 47 1.36 -6.69 13.82
C ILE A 47 2.00 -7.56 14.89
N ARG A 48 3.32 -7.45 15.10
CA ARG A 48 4.01 -8.22 16.14
C ARG A 48 3.64 -7.78 17.56
N ALA A 49 3.51 -6.48 17.79
CA ALA A 49 3.08 -5.94 19.08
C ALA A 49 1.67 -6.42 19.47
N LEU A 50 0.78 -6.61 18.48
CA LEU A 50 -0.57 -7.12 18.68
C LEU A 50 -0.66 -8.66 18.73
N GLY A 51 0.48 -9.37 18.78
CA GLY A 51 0.53 -10.83 18.85
C GLY A 51 0.37 -11.56 17.51
N GLY A 52 0.26 -10.82 16.40
CA GLY A 52 0.21 -11.37 15.05
C GLY A 52 1.56 -11.93 14.61
N ARG A 53 1.52 -12.89 13.67
CA ARG A 53 2.72 -13.48 13.08
C ARG A 53 2.76 -13.29 11.57
N VAL A 54 3.81 -12.65 11.08
CA VAL A 54 4.10 -12.50 9.65
C VAL A 54 4.81 -13.75 9.13
N THR A 55 4.22 -14.43 8.15
CA THR A 55 4.71 -15.68 7.56
C THR A 55 5.62 -15.42 6.37
N ALA A 56 5.26 -14.46 5.52
CA ALA A 56 6.04 -14.08 4.36
C ALA A 56 5.88 -12.59 4.01
N LEU A 57 6.93 -11.99 3.45
CA LEU A 57 6.92 -10.70 2.78
C LEU A 57 7.25 -10.95 1.31
N ARG A 58 6.31 -10.68 0.40
CA ARG A 58 6.49 -10.88 -1.03
C ARG A 58 6.65 -9.53 -1.72
N ILE A 59 7.80 -9.28 -2.32
CA ILE A 59 8.08 -8.10 -3.12
C ILE A 59 7.81 -8.45 -4.59
N THR A 60 6.85 -7.75 -5.18
CA THR A 60 6.44 -7.87 -6.58
C THR A 60 6.70 -6.58 -7.35
N CYS A 61 6.49 -6.59 -8.67
CA CYS A 61 6.63 -5.39 -9.50
C CYS A 61 5.61 -4.29 -9.14
N VAL A 62 4.52 -4.69 -8.49
CA VAL A 62 3.38 -3.84 -8.17
C VAL A 62 3.49 -3.27 -6.75
N GLY A 63 4.21 -3.96 -5.86
CA GLY A 63 4.37 -3.57 -4.46
C GLY A 63 4.81 -4.74 -3.58
N ALA A 64 4.88 -4.47 -2.28
CA ALA A 64 5.14 -5.46 -1.25
C ALA A 64 3.81 -5.99 -0.67
N GLU A 65 3.71 -7.31 -0.51
CA GLU A 65 2.56 -7.99 0.09
C GLU A 65 3.04 -8.71 1.35
N MET A 66 2.51 -8.32 2.51
CA MET A 66 2.78 -8.98 3.77
C MET A 66 1.70 -10.02 4.09
N ARG A 67 2.11 -11.28 4.23
CA ARG A 67 1.22 -12.40 4.57
C ARG A 67 1.22 -12.66 6.06
N LEU A 68 0.03 -12.59 6.66
CA LEU A 68 -0.20 -12.95 8.05
C LEU A 68 -0.47 -14.46 8.20
N SER A 69 -0.12 -15.00 9.37
CA SER A 69 -0.43 -16.38 9.72
C SER A 69 -1.92 -16.53 10.04
N ALA A 70 -2.61 -17.42 9.34
CA ALA A 70 -3.99 -17.79 9.67
C ALA A 70 -4.16 -18.42 11.06
N ARG A 71 -3.06 -18.83 11.72
CA ARG A 71 -3.09 -19.42 13.07
C ARG A 71 -3.27 -18.38 14.19
N CYS A 72 -2.97 -17.11 13.91
CA CYS A 72 -3.08 -16.02 14.87
C CYS A 72 -3.84 -14.86 14.20
N PRO A 73 -5.16 -14.98 13.99
CA PRO A 73 -5.95 -13.94 13.34
C PRO A 73 -6.03 -12.70 14.24
N LEU A 74 -5.92 -11.52 13.63
CA LEU A 74 -6.11 -10.24 14.29
C LEU A 74 -7.59 -9.85 14.28
N GLY A 75 -8.11 -9.33 15.39
CA GLY A 75 -9.45 -8.73 15.45
C GLY A 75 -9.54 -7.44 14.61
N TYR A 76 -10.75 -6.96 14.33
CA TYR A 76 -10.94 -5.79 13.46
C TYR A 76 -10.19 -4.54 13.93
N TRP A 77 -10.23 -4.22 15.22
CA TRP A 77 -9.46 -3.09 15.79
C TRP A 77 -7.95 -3.25 15.63
N GLN A 78 -7.45 -4.47 15.79
CA GLN A 78 -6.04 -4.78 15.59
C GLN A 78 -5.65 -4.67 14.11
N GLN A 79 -6.53 -5.06 13.20
CA GLN A 79 -6.33 -4.89 11.76
C GLN A 79 -6.31 -3.41 11.35
N ILE A 80 -7.19 -2.58 11.93
CA ILE A 80 -7.20 -1.13 11.72
C ILE A 80 -5.89 -0.51 12.23
N ALA A 81 -5.47 -0.83 13.45
CA ALA A 81 -4.22 -0.33 14.01
C ALA A 81 -3.01 -0.77 13.17
N ALA A 82 -2.97 -2.04 12.76
CA ALA A 82 -1.93 -2.56 11.88
C ALA A 82 -1.93 -1.85 10.52
N ALA A 83 -3.09 -1.53 9.94
CA ALA A 83 -3.22 -0.81 8.67
C ALA A 83 -2.84 0.67 8.74
N LEU A 84 -3.12 1.34 9.86
CA LEU A 84 -2.69 2.72 10.06
C LEU A 84 -1.18 2.83 10.32
N ALA A 85 -0.54 1.76 10.77
CA ALA A 85 0.87 1.78 11.16
C ALA A 85 1.82 2.21 10.03
N GLY A 86 1.67 1.66 8.82
CA GLY A 86 2.50 2.03 7.67
C GLY A 86 2.36 3.50 7.28
N PRO A 87 1.14 4.00 6.99
CA PRO A 87 0.91 5.41 6.74
C PRO A 87 1.39 6.33 7.88
N ALA A 88 1.19 5.95 9.14
CA ALA A 88 1.64 6.73 10.29
C ALA A 88 3.18 6.85 10.36
N VAL A 89 3.91 5.76 10.08
CA VAL A 89 5.38 5.79 10.00
C VAL A 89 5.85 6.71 8.88
N ASN A 90 5.20 6.67 7.72
CA ASN A 90 5.53 7.57 6.62
C ASN A 90 5.25 9.04 6.96
N LEU A 91 4.11 9.36 7.60
CA LEU A 91 3.81 10.73 8.02
C LEU A 91 4.86 11.25 9.04
N LEU A 92 5.30 10.40 9.97
CA LEU A 92 6.36 10.73 10.91
C LEU A 92 7.70 10.94 10.20
N ALA A 93 8.08 10.03 9.30
CA ALA A 93 9.30 10.13 8.52
C ALA A 93 9.32 11.40 7.66
N ALA A 94 8.19 11.76 7.05
CA ALA A 94 8.05 13.00 6.29
C ALA A 94 8.25 14.23 7.18
N ARG A 95 7.62 14.26 8.36
CA ARG A 95 7.77 15.38 9.30
C ARG A 95 9.21 15.55 9.80
N MET A 96 9.89 14.44 10.06
CA MET A 96 11.29 14.45 10.49
C MET A 96 12.22 14.91 9.35
N ALA A 97 12.04 14.37 8.15
CA ALA A 97 12.84 14.72 6.98
C ALA A 97 12.66 16.20 6.59
N ALA A 98 11.42 16.71 6.59
CA ALA A 98 11.16 18.13 6.34
C ALA A 98 11.86 19.06 7.35
N GLY A 99 12.11 18.59 8.58
CA GLY A 99 12.83 19.34 9.61
C GLY A 99 14.33 19.48 9.38
N LEU A 100 14.92 18.66 8.49
CA LEU A 100 16.36 18.73 8.16
C LEU A 100 16.70 19.86 7.18
N GLY A 101 15.71 20.37 6.44
CA GLY A 101 15.86 21.57 5.61
C GLY A 101 16.72 21.43 4.36
N THR A 102 17.14 20.22 3.97
CA THR A 102 17.92 19.98 2.75
C THR A 102 17.02 19.55 1.59
N GLU A 103 17.44 19.82 0.34
CA GLU A 103 16.68 19.47 -0.87
C GLU A 103 16.37 17.97 -0.93
N GLY A 104 17.36 17.11 -0.67
CA GLY A 104 17.17 15.66 -0.61
C GLY A 104 16.19 15.22 0.48
N ALA A 105 16.19 15.89 1.64
CA ALA A 105 15.26 15.60 2.72
C ALA A 105 13.83 16.04 2.38
N TYR A 106 13.64 17.14 1.65
CA TYR A 106 12.32 17.52 1.14
C TYR A 106 11.81 16.53 0.09
N CYS A 107 12.68 16.03 -0.80
CA CYS A 107 12.31 14.97 -1.75
C CYS A 107 11.84 13.71 -1.01
N PHE A 108 12.62 13.24 -0.03
CA PHE A 108 12.25 12.09 0.79
C PHE A 108 10.96 12.32 1.59
N ALA A 109 10.76 13.53 2.12
CA ALA A 109 9.51 13.89 2.79
C ALA A 109 8.31 13.82 1.84
N GLY A 110 8.45 14.36 0.63
CA GLY A 110 7.43 14.30 -0.42
C GLY A 110 7.07 12.86 -0.80
N LEU A 111 8.06 11.98 -0.97
CA LEU A 111 7.85 10.56 -1.23
C LEU A 111 7.07 9.87 -0.11
N ASN A 112 7.42 10.12 1.15
CA ASN A 112 6.71 9.55 2.29
C ASN A 112 5.27 10.08 2.40
N LEU A 113 5.05 11.38 2.18
CA LEU A 113 3.70 11.97 2.16
C LEU A 113 2.85 11.37 1.03
N ALA A 114 3.40 11.28 -0.18
CA ALA A 114 2.71 10.69 -1.32
C ALA A 114 2.35 9.23 -1.04
N LEU A 115 3.28 8.44 -0.48
CA LEU A 115 3.04 7.04 -0.15
C LEU A 115 2.00 6.86 0.96
N ALA A 116 1.99 7.74 1.97
CA ALA A 116 0.97 7.73 3.02
C ALA A 116 -0.42 8.10 2.46
N ALA A 117 -0.50 9.20 1.70
CA ALA A 117 -1.75 9.67 1.12
C ALA A 117 -2.35 8.65 0.15
N PHE A 118 -1.51 8.05 -0.70
CA PHE A 118 -1.94 7.01 -1.62
C PHE A 118 -2.46 5.79 -0.87
N ASN A 119 -1.71 5.25 0.10
CA ASN A 119 -2.16 4.07 0.85
C ASN A 119 -3.39 4.30 1.73
N LEU A 120 -3.73 5.54 2.07
CA LEU A 120 -4.96 5.87 2.81
C LEU A 120 -6.20 5.99 1.92
N LEU A 121 -6.07 5.91 0.59
CA LEU A 121 -7.22 5.91 -0.31
C LEU A 121 -8.15 4.71 -0.04
N PRO A 122 -9.47 4.87 -0.19
CA PRO A 122 -10.46 3.82 0.08
C PRO A 122 -10.53 2.83 -1.10
N ALA A 123 -9.42 2.16 -1.41
CA ALA A 123 -9.32 1.17 -2.48
C ALA A 123 -8.97 -0.21 -1.92
N VAL A 124 -9.53 -1.28 -2.50
CA VAL A 124 -9.43 -2.65 -1.94
C VAL A 124 -7.97 -3.09 -1.76
N GLN A 125 -7.07 -2.67 -2.64
CA GLN A 125 -5.66 -3.08 -2.64
C GLN A 125 -4.79 -2.30 -1.65
N LEU A 126 -5.33 -1.22 -1.04
CA LEU A 126 -4.58 -0.27 -0.22
C LEU A 126 -4.97 -0.39 1.26
N ASP A 127 -4.15 0.14 2.17
CA ASP A 127 -4.43 0.08 3.60
C ASP A 127 -5.71 0.82 4.00
N GLY A 128 -6.02 1.94 3.35
CA GLY A 128 -7.24 2.71 3.52
C GLY A 128 -8.49 1.89 3.22
N GLY A 129 -8.43 1.01 2.21
CA GLY A 129 -9.49 0.05 1.96
C GLY A 129 -9.61 -1.01 3.05
N ARG A 130 -8.49 -1.51 3.60
CA ARG A 130 -8.50 -2.45 4.74
C ARG A 130 -9.10 -1.81 5.99
N ILE A 131 -8.76 -0.56 6.27
CA ILE A 131 -9.31 0.23 7.38
C ILE A 131 -10.82 0.40 7.19
N LEU A 132 -11.23 0.88 6.02
CA LEU A 132 -12.64 1.10 5.70
C LEU A 132 -13.44 -0.20 5.77
N TRP A 133 -12.88 -1.31 5.25
CA TRP A 133 -13.51 -2.62 5.34
C TRP A 133 -13.76 -3.04 6.79
N CYS A 134 -12.75 -2.93 7.66
CA CYS A 134 -12.88 -3.29 9.08
C CYS A 134 -13.94 -2.45 9.79
N ILE A 135 -13.96 -1.13 9.53
CA ILE A 135 -14.96 -0.23 10.09
C ILE A 135 -16.36 -0.60 9.60
N LEU A 136 -16.54 -0.83 8.31
CA LEU A 136 -17.83 -1.22 7.74
C LEU A 136 -18.28 -2.61 8.23
N ALA A 137 -17.35 -3.54 8.43
CA ALA A 137 -17.64 -4.88 8.96
C ALA A 137 -18.09 -4.81 10.42
N LEU A 138 -17.52 -3.90 11.22
CA LEU A 138 -17.98 -3.63 12.60
C LEU A 138 -19.38 -3.01 12.65
N LEU A 139 -19.72 -2.15 11.69
CA LEU A 139 -21.00 -1.43 11.66
C LEU A 139 -22.14 -2.20 10.96
N THR A 140 -21.80 -3.17 10.11
CA THR A 140 -22.78 -3.85 9.24
C THR A 140 -22.55 -5.38 9.20
N SER A 141 -22.46 -5.97 8.01
CA SER A 141 -22.07 -7.35 7.79
C SER A 141 -20.86 -7.40 6.85
N GLU A 142 -20.03 -8.44 6.95
CA GLU A 142 -18.84 -8.60 6.10
C GLU A 142 -19.18 -8.51 4.60
N GLU A 143 -20.31 -9.09 4.20
CA GLU A 143 -20.80 -9.07 2.81
C GLU A 143 -21.14 -7.66 2.33
N ARG A 144 -21.78 -6.85 3.18
CA ARG A 144 -22.12 -5.45 2.88
C ARG A 144 -20.86 -4.59 2.86
N ALA A 145 -19.95 -4.80 3.82
CA ALA A 145 -18.67 -4.11 3.87
C ALA A 145 -17.85 -4.36 2.60
N GLU A 146 -17.75 -5.62 2.16
CA GLU A 146 -17.08 -5.96 0.90
C GLU A 146 -17.76 -5.34 -0.31
N ARG A 147 -19.10 -5.40 -0.41
CA ARG A 147 -19.82 -4.81 -1.54
C ARG A 147 -19.60 -3.30 -1.60
N LEU A 148 -19.74 -2.60 -0.48
CA LEU A 148 -19.55 -1.15 -0.42
C LEU A 148 -18.11 -0.76 -0.73
N LEU A 149 -17.12 -1.45 -0.17
CA LEU A 149 -15.72 -1.20 -0.48
C LEU A 149 -15.40 -1.42 -1.96
N ARG A 150 -15.91 -2.50 -2.57
CA ARG A 150 -15.73 -2.75 -4.01
C ARG A 150 -16.32 -1.61 -4.85
N VAL A 151 -17.54 -1.17 -4.53
CA VAL A 151 -18.19 -0.05 -5.25
C VAL A 151 -17.36 1.23 -5.13
N LEU A 152 -16.91 1.59 -3.92
CA LEU A 152 -16.10 2.79 -3.69
C LEU A 152 -14.75 2.70 -4.41
N SER A 153 -14.07 1.56 -4.33
CA SER A 153 -12.80 1.32 -5.01
C SER A 153 -12.94 1.41 -6.53
N SER A 154 -14.01 0.81 -7.10
CA SER A 154 -14.28 0.90 -8.54
C SER A 154 -14.63 2.32 -8.97
N ALA A 155 -15.44 3.05 -8.18
CA ALA A 155 -15.78 4.44 -8.47
C ALA A 155 -14.53 5.34 -8.47
N LEU A 156 -13.65 5.18 -7.48
CA LEU A 156 -12.36 5.88 -7.41
C LEU A 156 -11.50 5.56 -8.64
N ALA A 157 -11.34 4.28 -8.96
CA ALA A 157 -10.51 3.86 -10.08
C ALA A 157 -11.05 4.35 -11.44
N VAL A 158 -12.37 4.29 -11.67
CA VAL A 158 -13.01 4.86 -12.88
C VAL A 158 -12.79 6.37 -12.94
N GLY A 159 -12.95 7.09 -11.82
CA GLY A 159 -12.66 8.53 -11.76
C GLY A 159 -11.21 8.86 -12.15
N LEU A 160 -10.24 8.06 -11.67
CA LEU A 160 -8.83 8.21 -12.04
C LEU A 160 -8.57 7.90 -13.52
N VAL A 161 -9.23 6.87 -14.09
CA VAL A 161 -9.14 6.58 -15.53
C VAL A 161 -9.69 7.74 -16.35
N LEU A 162 -10.88 8.25 -16.02
CA LEU A 162 -11.48 9.40 -16.72
C LEU A 162 -10.59 10.64 -16.62
N GLY A 163 -10.04 10.92 -15.43
CA GLY A 163 -9.07 12.01 -15.24
C GLY A 163 -7.80 11.83 -16.07
N ALA A 164 -7.25 10.61 -16.13
CA ALA A 164 -6.08 10.30 -16.95
C ALA A 164 -6.34 10.47 -18.45
N LEU A 165 -7.52 10.04 -18.94
CA LEU A 165 -7.95 10.22 -20.33
C LEU A 165 -8.18 11.70 -20.67
N LEU A 166 -8.76 12.47 -19.75
CA LEU A 166 -8.94 13.91 -19.93
C LEU A 166 -7.59 14.64 -20.05
N LEU A 167 -6.64 14.32 -19.16
CA LEU A 167 -5.28 14.85 -19.22
C LEU A 167 -4.57 14.47 -20.53
N LEU A 168 -4.77 13.23 -21.00
CA LEU A 168 -4.25 12.77 -22.28
C LEU A 168 -4.83 13.58 -23.45
N TRP A 169 -6.14 13.84 -23.42
CA TRP A 169 -6.80 14.64 -24.45
C TRP A 169 -6.33 16.10 -24.46
N GLN A 170 -5.99 16.65 -23.30
CA GLN A 170 -5.39 17.99 -23.16
C GLN A 170 -3.88 18.04 -23.52
N GLY A 171 -3.30 16.94 -24.01
CA GLY A 171 -1.87 16.86 -24.34
C GLY A 171 -0.93 16.78 -23.13
N ARG A 172 -1.48 16.63 -21.91
CA ARG A 172 -0.73 16.52 -20.64
C ARG A 172 -0.83 15.10 -20.05
N GLY A 173 -0.79 14.10 -20.93
CA GLY A 173 -0.99 12.70 -20.55
C GLY A 173 0.00 12.22 -19.49
N ASN A 174 -0.51 11.50 -18.49
CA ASN A 174 0.30 10.83 -17.47
C ASN A 174 0.07 9.31 -17.54
N LEU A 175 0.98 8.60 -18.20
CA LEU A 175 0.89 7.15 -18.38
C LEU A 175 0.92 6.40 -17.04
N THR A 176 1.69 6.89 -16.07
CA THR A 176 1.76 6.30 -14.74
C THR A 176 0.39 6.34 -14.06
N LEU A 177 -0.30 7.48 -14.13
CA LEU A 177 -1.65 7.62 -13.58
C LEU A 177 -2.63 6.65 -14.24
N LEU A 178 -2.57 6.51 -15.57
CA LEU A 178 -3.43 5.58 -16.31
C LEU A 178 -3.16 4.12 -15.91
N ILE A 179 -1.89 3.72 -15.81
CA ILE A 179 -1.50 2.38 -15.38
C ILE A 179 -1.97 2.11 -13.94
N THR A 180 -1.75 3.05 -13.02
CA THR A 180 -2.21 2.94 -11.62
C THR A 180 -3.73 2.82 -11.55
N ALA A 181 -4.47 3.62 -12.32
CA ALA A 181 -5.93 3.59 -12.32
C ALA A 181 -6.49 2.26 -12.86
N LEU A 182 -5.91 1.74 -13.95
CA LEU A 182 -6.26 0.43 -14.49
C LEU A 182 -5.92 -0.70 -13.51
N TRP A 183 -4.79 -0.60 -12.82
CA TRP A 183 -4.40 -1.58 -11.81
C TRP A 183 -5.39 -1.62 -10.62
N LEU A 184 -5.90 -0.47 -10.16
CA LEU A 184 -6.90 -0.40 -9.08
C LEU A 184 -8.24 -1.06 -9.46
N LEU A 185 -8.55 -1.19 -10.75
CA LEU A 185 -9.73 -1.92 -11.23
C LEU A 185 -9.57 -3.44 -11.13
N VAL A 186 -8.33 -3.94 -11.07
CA VAL A 186 -8.07 -5.38 -10.99
C VAL A 186 -8.36 -5.85 -9.56
N PRO A 187 -9.32 -6.78 -9.36
CA PRO A 187 -9.59 -7.31 -8.04
C PRO A 187 -8.35 -8.04 -7.51
N PRO A 188 -8.01 -7.89 -6.21
CA PRO A 188 -6.86 -8.59 -5.64
C PRO A 188 -7.06 -10.10 -5.73
N ALA A 189 -5.96 -10.82 -6.00
CA ALA A 189 -5.96 -12.27 -6.16
C ALA A 189 -6.33 -13.04 -4.88
N ALA A 190 -6.25 -12.40 -3.71
CA ALA A 190 -6.61 -12.97 -2.42
C ALA A 190 -7.89 -12.31 -1.88
N LYS A 191 -8.85 -13.12 -1.45
CA LYS A 191 -10.03 -12.62 -0.71
C LYS A 191 -9.56 -12.03 0.63
N PRO A 192 -10.16 -10.93 1.12
CA PRO A 192 -9.89 -10.43 2.46
C PRO A 192 -10.03 -11.57 3.47
N CYS A 193 -9.05 -11.71 4.37
CA CYS A 193 -9.11 -12.72 5.42
C CYS A 193 -10.38 -12.50 6.23
N ARG A 194 -11.33 -13.44 6.15
CA ARG A 194 -12.54 -13.44 6.98
C ARG A 194 -12.11 -13.38 8.43
N GLY A 195 -12.55 -12.35 9.15
CA GLY A 195 -12.33 -12.29 10.59
C GLY A 195 -13.15 -13.41 11.21
N THR A 196 -12.50 -14.40 11.79
CA THR A 196 -13.21 -15.34 12.67
C THR A 196 -13.84 -14.51 13.77
N ARG A 197 -15.18 -14.50 13.84
CA ARG A 197 -15.93 -13.94 14.98
C ARG A 197 -15.30 -14.51 16.26
N MET A 198 -14.79 -13.64 17.12
CA MET A 198 -14.76 -13.98 18.53
C MET A 198 -16.23 -13.87 18.97
N GLY A 199 -16.85 -15.05 19.14
CA GLY A 199 -18.14 -15.17 19.79
C GLY A 199 -18.05 -14.86 21.27
#